data_AF-A0A829HBA2-F1
#
_entry.id   AF-A0A829HBA2-F1
#
_cell.length_a   1.000
_cell.length_b   1.000
_cell.length_c   1.000
_cell.angle_alpha   90.00
_cell.angle_beta   90.00
_cell.angle_gamma   90.00
#
_symmetry.space_group_name_H-M   'P 1'
#
loop_
_entity.id
_entity.type
_entity.pdbx_description
1 polymer ?
#
loop_
_entity_poly.entity_id
_entity_poly.type
_entity_poly.pdbx_seq_one_letter_code
_entity_poly.pdbx_strand_id
1 'polypeptide(L)'
;MNANNLEFYLISQQLVPLKILSNWLVVKNYLYNINLDWLNNLNEDDKFQMSEIYLYKNIFYAKFDRKINNLAYSFVVDISIYPEVDGETYKSFEYELGLGLYEVSKKNRLVVMKTYTLNNILDVAFFLNLIFLDVYHKLDDYVADGNNDLFVNIENFIRNKTS
;
A
#
# COMPACT_ATOMS: atom_id res chain seq x y z
N MET A 1 4.51 15.97 -22.05
CA MET A 1 3.15 16.44 -21.67
C MET A 1 3.36 17.77 -20.92
N ASN A 2 2.37 18.39 -20.26
CA ASN A 2 2.71 19.32 -19.16
C ASN A 2 2.39 18.62 -17.84
N ALA A 3 2.96 19.07 -16.72
CA ALA A 3 2.85 18.37 -15.43
C ALA A 3 1.39 18.07 -15.02
N ASN A 4 0.51 19.05 -15.20
CA ASN A 4 -0.92 18.90 -14.90
C ASN A 4 -1.61 17.86 -15.79
N ASN A 5 -1.20 17.73 -17.06
CA ASN A 5 -1.75 16.74 -17.98
C ASN A 5 -1.27 15.32 -17.65
N LEU A 6 -0.03 15.17 -17.16
CA LEU A 6 0.51 13.87 -16.78
C LEU A 6 -0.16 13.34 -15.52
N GLU A 7 -0.23 14.15 -14.46
CA GLU A 7 -0.93 13.76 -13.22
C GLU A 7 -2.40 13.43 -13.48
N PHE A 8 -3.09 14.26 -14.28
CA PHE A 8 -4.46 13.98 -14.68
C PHE A 8 -4.58 12.65 -15.45
N TYR A 9 -3.66 12.36 -16.36
CA TYR A 9 -3.63 11.10 -17.09
C TYR A 9 -3.43 9.90 -16.15
N LEU A 10 -2.48 10.00 -15.22
CA LEU A 10 -2.22 8.94 -14.24
C LEU A 10 -3.46 8.67 -13.39
N ILE A 11 -4.08 9.71 -12.83
CA ILE A 11 -5.28 9.58 -12.01
C ILE A 11 -6.45 9.01 -12.81
N SER A 12 -6.67 9.48 -14.05
CA SER A 12 -7.84 9.10 -14.84
C SER A 12 -7.72 7.75 -15.54
N GLN A 13 -6.51 7.30 -15.89
CA GLN A 13 -6.31 6.11 -16.72
C GLN A 13 -5.49 5.00 -16.04
N GLN A 14 -4.62 5.35 -15.09
CA GLN A 14 -3.63 4.43 -14.54
C GLN A 14 -3.85 4.11 -13.05
N LEU A 15 -4.65 4.91 -12.33
CA LEU A 15 -4.89 4.69 -10.91
C LEU A 15 -5.62 3.36 -10.66
N VAL A 16 -5.02 2.52 -9.82
CA VAL A 16 -5.59 1.22 -9.50
C VAL A 16 -6.78 1.39 -8.55
N PRO A 17 -7.97 0.85 -8.89
CA PRO A 17 -9.13 0.97 -8.04
C PRO A 17 -8.99 0.11 -6.78
N LEU A 18 -9.24 0.71 -5.61
CA LEU A 18 -9.29 0.03 -4.32
C LEU A 18 -10.72 -0.03 -3.78
N LYS A 19 -11.04 -1.11 -3.06
CA LYS A 19 -12.32 -1.30 -2.35
C LYS A 19 -12.13 -0.94 -0.88
N ILE A 20 -11.98 0.34 -0.63
CA ILE A 20 -11.73 0.88 0.71
C ILE A 20 -13.05 0.92 1.50
N LEU A 21 -13.03 0.42 2.73
CA LEU A 21 -14.18 0.48 3.65
C LEU A 21 -14.22 1.84 4.38
N SER A 22 -15.41 2.29 4.77
CA SER A 22 -15.69 3.66 5.26
C SER A 22 -14.84 4.16 6.43
N ASN A 23 -14.22 3.27 7.19
CA ASN A 23 -13.48 3.59 8.40
C ASN A 23 -11.96 3.70 8.17
N TRP A 24 -11.53 3.51 6.93
CA TRP A 24 -10.15 3.75 6.52
C TRP A 24 -9.97 5.19 6.04
N LEU A 25 -8.94 5.85 6.56
CA LEU A 25 -8.44 7.11 6.02
C LEU A 25 -7.25 6.83 5.11
N VAL A 26 -7.41 7.07 3.83
CA VAL A 26 -6.30 7.08 2.86
C VAL A 26 -5.70 8.47 2.82
N VAL A 27 -4.46 8.60 3.30
CA VAL A 27 -3.74 9.89 3.34
C VAL A 27 -2.95 10.09 2.05
N LYS A 28 -2.48 9.01 1.43
CA LYS A 28 -1.71 9.04 0.19
C LYS A 28 -2.07 7.83 -0.68
N ASN A 29 -2.29 8.05 -1.98
CA ASN A 29 -2.54 6.98 -2.93
C ASN A 29 -1.95 7.28 -4.32
N TYR A 30 -0.78 6.73 -4.58
CA TYR A 30 -0.13 6.73 -5.88
C TYR A 30 0.08 5.29 -6.38
N LEU A 31 -0.91 4.42 -6.19
CA LEU A 31 -0.89 3.07 -6.76
C LEU A 31 -1.30 3.14 -8.24
N TYR A 32 -0.36 3.46 -9.12
CA TYR A 32 -0.58 3.53 -10.56
C TYR A 32 -0.10 2.27 -11.27
N ASN A 33 -0.90 1.75 -12.21
CA ASN A 33 -0.55 0.60 -13.04
C ASN A 33 0.26 0.99 -14.27
N ILE A 34 1.48 1.46 -14.04
CA ILE A 34 2.33 2.01 -15.12
C ILE A 34 3.00 0.89 -15.91
N ASN A 35 2.82 0.94 -17.24
CA ASN A 35 3.55 0.09 -18.18
C ASN A 35 5.01 0.58 -18.31
N LEU A 36 5.97 -0.33 -18.17
CA LEU A 36 7.41 -0.03 -18.24
C LEU A 36 7.87 0.45 -19.63
N ASP A 37 7.33 -0.11 -20.71
CA ASP A 37 7.64 0.34 -22.08
C ASP A 37 7.16 1.78 -22.28
N TRP A 38 5.95 2.10 -21.80
CA TRP A 38 5.44 3.47 -21.83
C TRP A 38 6.34 4.41 -21.02
N LEU A 39 6.69 4.04 -19.78
CA LEU A 39 7.55 4.84 -18.90
C LEU A 39 8.93 5.10 -19.52
N ASN A 40 9.55 4.07 -20.09
CA ASN A 40 10.89 4.18 -20.68
C ASN A 40 10.91 5.05 -21.94
N ASN A 41 9.77 5.17 -22.64
CA ASN A 41 9.62 6.02 -23.84
C ASN A 41 9.24 7.47 -23.55
N LEU A 42 9.04 7.86 -22.28
CA LEU A 42 8.85 9.26 -21.91
C LEU A 42 10.12 10.07 -22.17
N ASN A 43 9.96 11.37 -22.45
CA ASN A 43 11.08 12.32 -22.47
C ASN A 43 11.61 12.57 -21.04
N GLU A 44 12.77 13.21 -20.93
CA GLU A 44 13.44 13.45 -19.64
C GLU A 44 12.58 14.25 -18.65
N ASP A 45 11.89 15.30 -19.11
CA ASP A 45 11.02 16.13 -18.25
C ASP A 45 9.84 15.32 -17.68
N ASP A 46 9.17 14.54 -18.53
CA ASP A 46 8.06 13.68 -18.11
C ASP A 46 8.58 12.52 -17.21
N LYS A 47 9.78 11.97 -17.46
CA LYS A 47 10.43 10.98 -16.58
C LYS A 47 10.74 11.55 -15.21
N PHE A 48 11.28 12.76 -15.15
CA PHE A 48 11.53 13.46 -13.90
C PHE A 48 10.23 13.62 -13.10
N GLN A 49 9.15 14.09 -13.74
CA GLN A 49 7.84 14.22 -13.09
C GLN A 49 7.26 12.87 -12.64
N MET A 50 7.40 11.81 -13.44
CA MET A 50 7.02 10.45 -13.04
C MET A 50 7.77 10.02 -11.78
N SER A 51 9.05 10.35 -11.68
CA SER A 51 9.84 10.02 -10.49
C SER A 51 9.32 10.72 -9.24
N GLU A 52 8.91 12.00 -9.37
CA GLU A 52 8.35 12.78 -8.27
C GLU A 52 6.92 12.36 -7.88
N ILE A 53 6.11 11.86 -8.81
CA ILE A 53 4.74 11.48 -8.46
C ILE A 53 4.70 10.04 -7.93
N TYR A 54 5.41 9.13 -8.59
CA TYR A 54 5.19 7.70 -8.44
C TYR A 54 6.38 6.92 -7.88
N LEU A 55 7.63 7.33 -8.12
CA LEU A 55 8.80 6.51 -7.77
C LEU A 55 9.47 6.89 -6.46
N TYR A 56 8.74 7.57 -5.57
CA TYR A 56 9.21 7.82 -4.21
C TYR A 56 9.05 6.58 -3.32
N LYS A 57 9.95 6.42 -2.34
CA LYS A 57 9.91 5.35 -1.31
C LYS A 57 8.68 5.38 -0.38
N ASN A 58 7.60 6.08 -0.73
CA ASN A 58 6.36 6.09 0.01
C ASN A 58 5.26 6.46 -0.98
N ILE A 59 4.57 5.49 -1.56
CA ILE A 59 3.56 5.75 -2.60
C ILE A 59 2.14 5.63 -2.08
N PHE A 60 1.95 4.96 -0.95
CA PHE A 60 0.63 4.77 -0.36
C PHE A 60 0.71 4.78 1.15
N TYR A 61 -0.26 5.44 1.77
CA TYR A 61 -0.43 5.45 3.22
C TYR A 61 -1.92 5.47 3.56
N ALA A 62 -2.35 4.52 4.38
CA ALA A 62 -3.69 4.49 4.94
C ALA A 62 -3.66 4.09 6.41
N LYS A 63 -4.65 4.58 7.15
CA LYS A 63 -4.84 4.20 8.55
C LYS A 63 -6.28 3.88 8.88
N PHE A 64 -6.46 3.02 9.86
CA PHE A 64 -7.74 2.63 10.43
C PHE A 64 -7.68 2.83 11.94
N ASP A 65 -8.41 3.83 12.42
CA ASP A 65 -8.44 4.18 13.83
C ASP A 65 -9.70 3.59 14.48
N ARG A 66 -9.55 2.89 15.61
CA ARG A 66 -10.68 2.26 16.32
C ARG A 66 -10.45 2.26 17.83
N LYS A 67 -11.54 2.39 18.60
CA LYS A 67 -11.50 2.30 20.06
C LYS A 67 -12.03 0.94 20.51
N ILE A 68 -11.23 0.20 21.27
CA ILE A 68 -11.52 -1.16 21.74
C ILE A 68 -11.20 -1.20 23.24
N ASN A 69 -12.16 -1.63 24.07
CA ASN A 69 -11.98 -1.72 25.54
C ASN A 69 -11.40 -0.44 26.19
N ASN A 70 -11.88 0.73 25.75
CA ASN A 70 -11.42 2.06 26.16
C ASN A 70 -10.01 2.49 25.73
N LEU A 71 -9.28 1.63 25.01
CA LEU A 71 -7.99 1.96 24.41
C LEU A 71 -8.18 2.34 22.94
N ALA A 72 -7.38 3.30 22.46
CA ALA A 72 -7.37 3.69 21.07
C ALA A 72 -6.32 2.88 20.31
N TYR A 73 -6.68 2.36 19.14
CA TYR A 73 -5.81 1.62 18.25
C TYR A 73 -5.77 2.29 16.88
N SER A 74 -4.61 2.24 16.25
CA SER A 74 -4.40 2.68 14.87
C SER A 74 -3.69 1.58 14.12
N PHE A 75 -4.36 1.03 13.12
CA PHE A 75 -3.74 0.13 12.16
C PHE A 75 -3.28 0.97 10.97
N VAL A 76 -2.01 0.83 10.58
CA VAL A 76 -1.36 1.60 9.53
C VAL A 76 -0.90 0.65 8.44
N VAL A 77 -1.11 1.07 7.21
CA VAL A 77 -0.56 0.46 6.01
C VAL A 77 0.29 1.50 5.30
N ASP A 78 1.56 1.17 5.07
CA ASP A 78 2.50 1.99 4.34
C ASP A 78 3.08 1.17 3.17
N ILE A 79 3.21 1.77 2.00
CA ILE A 79 3.80 1.09 0.84
C ILE A 79 4.88 1.95 0.22
N SER A 80 6.05 1.34 0.09
CA SER A 80 7.22 1.88 -0.59
C SER A 80 7.40 1.18 -1.93
N ILE A 81 7.86 1.90 -2.96
CA ILE A 81 8.29 1.30 -4.23
C ILE A 81 9.81 1.39 -4.36
N TYR A 82 10.39 0.33 -4.93
CA TYR A 82 11.81 0.21 -5.24
C TYR A 82 11.94 -0.14 -6.72
N PRO A 83 12.18 0.87 -7.59
CA PRO A 83 12.42 0.61 -9.00
C PRO A 83 13.79 -0.04 -9.22
N GLU A 84 13.82 -1.08 -10.05
CA GLU A 84 15.05 -1.64 -10.58
C GLU A 84 15.39 -0.97 -11.92
N VAL A 85 16.65 -0.54 -12.06
CA VAL A 85 17.13 0.17 -13.26
C VAL A 85 18.36 -0.52 -13.85
N ASP A 86 18.44 -0.52 -15.17
CA ASP A 86 19.58 -0.96 -15.97
C ASP A 86 19.98 0.18 -16.90
N GLY A 87 21.05 0.88 -16.53
CA GLY A 87 21.39 2.19 -17.11
C GLY A 87 20.27 3.20 -16.87
N GLU A 88 19.69 3.70 -17.96
CA GLU A 88 18.59 4.69 -17.95
C GLU A 88 17.20 4.05 -18.12
N THR A 89 17.12 2.72 -18.09
CA THR A 89 15.86 1.99 -18.32
C THR A 89 15.34 1.35 -17.04
N TYR A 90 14.06 1.53 -16.77
CA TYR A 90 13.34 0.81 -15.70
C TYR A 90 13.04 -0.62 -16.14
N LYS A 91 13.43 -1.60 -15.32
CA LYS A 91 13.27 -3.03 -15.58
C LYS A 91 12.14 -3.67 -14.81
N SER A 92 11.97 -3.29 -13.56
CA SER A 92 10.96 -3.87 -12.67
C SER A 92 10.64 -2.91 -11.53
N PHE A 93 9.56 -3.19 -10.80
CA PHE A 93 9.21 -2.52 -9.56
C PHE A 93 8.98 -3.56 -8.47
N GLU A 94 9.65 -3.38 -7.34
CA GLU A 94 9.37 -4.10 -6.11
C GLU A 94 8.60 -3.17 -5.15
N TYR A 95 7.62 -3.73 -4.46
CA TYR A 95 6.77 -3.01 -3.51
C TYR A 95 6.93 -3.61 -2.14
N GLU A 96 7.32 -2.80 -1.16
CA GLU A 96 7.39 -3.19 0.25
C GLU A 96 6.17 -2.63 0.98
N LEU A 97 5.41 -3.51 1.62
CA LEU A 97 4.20 -3.20 2.35
C LEU A 97 4.48 -3.36 3.84
N GLY A 98 4.51 -2.24 4.56
CA GLY A 98 4.58 -2.20 6.01
C GLY A 98 3.20 -2.16 6.63
N LEU A 99 2.90 -3.12 7.50
CA LEU A 99 1.66 -3.20 8.26
C LEU A 99 1.99 -3.05 9.74
N GLY A 100 1.32 -2.12 10.43
CA GLY A 100 1.56 -1.88 11.85
C GLY A 100 0.27 -1.63 12.61
N LEU A 101 0.06 -2.36 13.71
CA LEU A 101 -0.97 -2.05 14.68
C LEU A 101 -0.33 -1.38 15.89
N TYR A 102 -0.85 -0.22 16.26
CA TYR A 102 -0.39 0.58 17.38
C TYR A 102 -1.51 0.80 18.38
N GLU A 103 -1.23 0.59 19.66
CA GLU A 103 -2.05 1.13 20.75
C GLU A 103 -1.63 2.59 20.95
N VAL A 104 -2.55 3.51 20.66
CA VAL A 104 -2.32 4.95 20.68
C VAL A 104 -2.42 5.45 22.11
N SER A 105 -1.29 5.90 22.65
CA SER A 105 -1.17 6.47 24.00
C SER A 105 -0.12 7.59 23.99
N LYS A 106 0.23 8.16 25.15
CA LYS A 106 1.32 9.18 25.22
C LYS A 106 2.64 8.70 24.62
N LYS A 107 2.91 7.39 24.66
CA LYS A 107 3.98 6.72 23.93
C LYS A 107 3.32 5.58 23.17
N ASN A 108 3.04 5.80 21.88
CA ASN A 108 2.41 4.77 21.04
C ASN A 108 3.14 3.43 21.23
N ARG A 109 2.39 2.37 21.55
CA ARG A 109 2.94 1.03 21.73
C ARG A 109 2.69 0.24 20.46
N LEU A 110 3.75 -0.29 19.85
CA LEU A 110 3.62 -1.24 18.75
C LEU A 110 3.04 -2.56 19.29
N VAL A 111 1.94 -3.01 18.70
CA VAL A 111 1.29 -4.29 19.04
C VAL A 111 1.77 -5.38 18.10
N VAL A 112 1.74 -5.12 16.80
CA VAL A 112 2.25 -6.05 15.79
C VAL A 112 2.77 -5.27 14.59
N MET A 113 3.83 -5.78 13.98
CA MET A 113 4.37 -5.30 12.72
C MET A 113 4.63 -6.48 11.79
N LYS A 114 4.24 -6.34 10.53
CA LYS A 114 4.53 -7.30 9.46
C LYS A 114 4.96 -6.52 8.22
N THR A 115 5.89 -7.10 7.48
CA THR A 115 6.35 -6.56 6.20
C THR A 115 6.20 -7.64 5.14
N TYR A 116 5.73 -7.23 3.95
CA TYR A 116 5.60 -8.10 2.79
C TYR A 116 6.21 -7.42 1.58
N THR A 117 6.73 -8.24 0.66
CA THR A 117 7.28 -7.78 -0.62
C THR A 117 6.47 -8.38 -1.75
N LEU A 118 6.04 -7.53 -2.70
CA LEU A 118 5.30 -7.93 -3.90
C LEU A 118 5.94 -7.28 -5.13
N ASN A 119 5.88 -7.94 -6.29
CA ASN A 119 6.51 -7.48 -7.53
C ASN A 119 5.50 -7.00 -8.58
N ASN A 120 4.23 -6.88 -8.19
CA ASN A 120 3.13 -6.52 -9.09
C ASN A 120 2.12 -5.64 -8.37
N ILE A 121 1.80 -4.48 -8.97
CA ILE A 121 0.87 -3.50 -8.42
C ILE A 121 -0.58 -4.03 -8.29
N LEU A 122 -1.01 -4.95 -9.17
CA LEU A 122 -2.32 -5.58 -9.07
C LEU A 122 -2.40 -6.52 -7.86
N ASP A 123 -1.29 -7.21 -7.55
CA ASP A 123 -1.19 -8.03 -6.35
C ASP A 123 -1.19 -7.15 -5.10
N VAL A 124 -0.51 -6.00 -5.13
CA VAL A 124 -0.57 -4.98 -4.06
C VAL A 124 -2.01 -4.53 -3.82
N ALA A 125 -2.75 -4.20 -4.87
CA ALA A 125 -4.14 -3.75 -4.74
C ALA A 125 -5.06 -4.85 -4.19
N PHE A 126 -4.88 -6.10 -4.64
CA PHE A 126 -5.62 -7.23 -4.10
C PHE A 126 -5.30 -7.45 -2.61
N PHE A 127 -4.02 -7.40 -2.26
CA PHE A 127 -3.53 -7.50 -0.88
C PHE A 127 -4.15 -6.42 0.01
N LEU A 128 -4.18 -5.17 -0.45
CA LEU A 128 -4.80 -4.06 0.29
C LEU A 128 -6.30 -4.28 0.51
N ASN A 129 -7.03 -4.76 -0.49
CA ASN A 129 -8.44 -5.05 -0.34
C ASN A 129 -8.70 -6.15 0.72
N LEU A 130 -7.83 -7.16 0.81
CA LEU A 130 -7.90 -8.16 1.88
C LEU A 130 -7.61 -7.55 3.25
N ILE A 131 -6.58 -6.71 3.37
CA ILE A 131 -6.24 -5.99 4.60
C ILE A 131 -7.41 -5.13 5.06
N PHE A 132 -8.00 -4.35 4.16
CA PHE A 132 -9.10 -3.47 4.51
C PHE A 132 -10.28 -4.24 5.08
N LEU A 133 -10.60 -5.38 4.47
CA LEU A 133 -11.66 -6.27 4.91
C LEU A 133 -11.34 -6.95 6.25
N ASP A 134 -10.16 -7.56 6.36
CA ASP A 134 -9.75 -8.31 7.55
C ASP A 134 -9.65 -7.42 8.78
N VAL A 135 -9.00 -6.27 8.68
CA VAL A 135 -8.91 -5.31 9.80
C VAL A 135 -10.28 -4.77 10.18
N TYR A 136 -11.14 -4.47 9.20
CA TYR A 136 -12.49 -3.97 9.50
C TYR A 136 -13.30 -4.98 10.33
N HIS A 137 -13.20 -6.27 9.99
CA HIS A 137 -14.02 -7.31 10.61
C HIS A 137 -13.39 -7.99 11.83
N LYS A 138 -12.06 -8.11 11.90
CA LYS A 138 -11.37 -8.99 12.87
C LYS A 138 -10.54 -8.25 13.92
N LEU A 139 -10.34 -6.93 13.78
CA LEU A 139 -9.45 -6.19 14.67
C LEU A 139 -9.88 -6.27 16.14
N ASP A 140 -11.19 -6.17 16.41
CA ASP A 140 -11.72 -6.20 17.78
C ASP A 140 -11.43 -7.55 18.44
N ASP A 141 -11.73 -8.65 17.75
CA ASP A 141 -11.49 -10.01 18.24
C ASP A 141 -9.99 -10.29 18.42
N TYR A 142 -9.15 -9.81 17.49
CA TYR A 142 -7.70 -9.94 17.60
C TYR A 142 -7.16 -9.27 18.86
N VAL A 143 -7.60 -8.04 19.14
CA VAL A 143 -7.16 -7.27 20.31
C VAL A 143 -7.74 -7.84 21.61
N ALA A 144 -8.99 -8.32 21.61
CA ALA A 144 -9.67 -8.82 22.80
C ALA A 144 -9.18 -10.22 23.22
N ASP A 145 -9.07 -11.15 22.27
CA ASP A 145 -8.90 -12.57 22.56
C ASP A 145 -7.52 -13.13 22.18
N GLY A 146 -6.71 -12.37 21.42
CA GLY A 146 -5.35 -12.76 21.00
C GLY A 146 -5.25 -14.03 20.14
N ASN A 147 -6.37 -14.70 19.88
CA ASN A 147 -6.43 -16.03 19.25
C ASN A 147 -6.82 -15.99 17.75
N ASN A 148 -7.32 -14.85 17.25
CA ASN A 148 -7.69 -14.72 15.83
C ASN A 148 -6.52 -14.13 15.03
N ASP A 149 -5.98 -14.86 14.06
CA ASP A 149 -4.94 -14.34 13.19
C ASP A 149 -5.51 -13.27 12.24
N LEU A 150 -5.22 -12.01 12.56
CA LEU A 150 -5.59 -10.82 11.78
C LEU A 150 -5.09 -10.93 10.32
N PHE A 151 -4.02 -11.70 10.08
CA PHE A 151 -3.35 -11.81 8.80
C PHE A 151 -3.64 -13.12 8.06
N VAL A 152 -4.55 -13.99 8.53
CA VAL A 152 -4.73 -15.34 7.95
C VAL A 152 -5.00 -15.35 6.44
N ASN A 153 -5.86 -14.44 5.94
CA ASN A 153 -6.17 -14.41 4.50
C ASN A 153 -4.99 -13.87 3.69
N ILE A 154 -4.22 -12.96 4.29
CA ILE A 154 -2.99 -12.42 3.72
C ILE A 154 -1.91 -13.50 3.66
N GLU A 155 -1.71 -14.26 4.73
CA GLU A 155 -0.73 -15.35 4.76
C GLU A 155 -1.09 -16.44 3.73
N ASN A 156 -2.38 -16.77 3.58
CA ASN A 156 -2.85 -17.68 2.55
C ASN A 156 -2.61 -17.14 1.13
N PHE A 157 -2.87 -15.85 0.90
CA PHE A 157 -2.60 -15.21 -0.39
C PHE A 157 -1.12 -15.29 -0.77
N ILE A 158 -0.22 -14.97 0.17
CA ILE A 158 1.22 -15.03 -0.06
C ILE A 158 1.69 -16.47 -0.34
N ARG A 159 1.24 -17.45 0.47
CA ARG A 159 1.60 -18.87 0.26
C ARG A 159 1.22 -19.35 -1.13
N ASN A 160 0.02 -19.02 -1.61
CA ASN A 160 -0.46 -19.43 -2.93
C ASN A 160 0.30 -18.79 -4.09
N LYS A 161 1.03 -17.69 -3.86
CA LYS A 161 1.87 -17.02 -4.87
C LYS A 161 3.30 -17.58 -4.92
N THR A 162 3.74 -18.24 -3.85
CA THR A 162 5.07 -18.85 -3.75
C THR A 162 5.08 -20.37 -3.96
N SER A 163 3.90 -20.97 -4.15
CA SER A 163 3.70 -22.41 -4.42
C SER A 163 3.71 -22.70 -5.92
#